data_AF-A0A7Y5LMM8-F1
#
_entry.id   AF-A0A7Y5LMM8-F1
#
_cell.length_a   1.000
_cell.length_b   1.000
_cell.length_c   1.000
_cell.angle_alpha   90.00
_cell.angle_beta   90.00
_cell.angle_gamma   90.00
#
_symmetry.space_group_name_H-M   'P 1'
#
loop_
_entity.id
_entity.type
_entity.pdbx_description
1 polymer ?
#
loop_
_entity_poly.entity_id
_entity_poly.type
_entity_poly.pdbx_seq_one_letter_code
_entity_poly.pdbx_strand_id
1 'polypeptide(L)'
;MSADSVKNNDLPDKSHSSSSSQDLDPELLRQFEDWRHGAKPLSPDVIRNAATQPPPEKLPVDPLHRASRIRAVRQVVLVAILLFGSLSLYFTRQEIAYFFSDSTPYDLGNLRNHYHSGKRSLEVESNTYVRAEGLVMMEIAQAGRFQYFFCPLYNIIVRTERELPEKARADLTYIELEPEWLPILENRLALPSDLTAGFEATGQLLRLTDGPRWVKEVRKFYDAELTVPPDQAFLLLDGEAPGDKLWYVFAIGIFILLAGSSGWLYARARRVERELFEDRVAMAKTDPRDGR
;
A
#
# COMPACT_ATOMS: atom_id res chain seq x y z
N MET A 1 -17.99 -44.05 -19.06
CA MET A 1 -16.68 -44.05 -18.36
C MET A 1 -16.70 -42.81 -17.50
N SER A 2 -17.33 -42.90 -16.33
CA SER A 2 -16.74 -43.32 -15.04
C SER A 2 -15.90 -42.21 -14.40
N ALA A 3 -16.30 -41.89 -13.18
CA ALA A 3 -15.80 -40.87 -12.29
C ALA A 3 -14.34 -41.11 -11.85
N ASP A 4 -13.70 -40.05 -11.37
CA ASP A 4 -13.16 -39.91 -9.99
C ASP A 4 -12.24 -38.68 -9.97
N SER A 5 -12.54 -37.62 -9.20
CA SER A 5 -12.39 -37.54 -7.74
C SER A 5 -10.94 -37.79 -7.30
N VAL A 6 -10.23 -36.73 -6.89
CA VAL A 6 -9.51 -36.60 -5.61
C VAL A 6 -8.80 -35.24 -5.61
N LYS A 7 -9.34 -34.29 -4.84
CA LYS A 7 -8.62 -33.09 -4.38
C LYS A 7 -7.91 -33.46 -3.08
N ASN A 8 -6.58 -33.55 -3.10
CA ASN A 8 -5.78 -33.65 -1.89
C ASN A 8 -5.69 -32.26 -1.24
N ASN A 9 -6.25 -32.17 -0.03
CA ASN A 9 -6.00 -31.09 0.92
C ASN A 9 -4.65 -31.36 1.59
N ASP A 10 -3.61 -30.66 1.14
CA ASP A 10 -2.35 -30.61 1.88
C ASP A 10 -2.53 -29.69 3.09
N LEU A 11 -2.54 -30.32 4.27
CA LEU A 11 -2.48 -29.69 5.57
C LEU A 11 -1.16 -28.93 5.72
N PRO A 12 -1.16 -27.72 6.31
CA PRO A 12 0.09 -27.09 6.71
C PRO A 12 0.72 -27.88 7.87
N ASP A 13 1.96 -28.26 7.62
CA ASP A 13 2.92 -28.90 8.50
C ASP A 13 3.01 -28.13 9.83
N LYS A 14 2.65 -28.80 10.93
CA LYS A 14 2.82 -28.28 12.29
C LYS A 14 4.31 -28.34 12.61
N SER A 15 5.03 -27.28 12.26
CA SER A 15 6.36 -27.01 12.78
C SER A 15 6.33 -27.10 14.31
N HIS A 16 7.00 -28.10 14.83
CA HIS A 16 7.24 -28.32 16.24
C HIS A 16 7.71 -27.02 16.91
N SER A 17 6.88 -26.49 17.80
CA SER A 17 7.33 -25.57 18.82
C SER A 17 8.37 -26.32 19.66
N SER A 18 9.64 -26.01 19.42
CA SER A 18 10.72 -26.23 20.37
C SER A 18 10.31 -25.53 21.66
N SER A 19 9.72 -26.29 22.60
CA SER A 19 9.57 -25.82 23.97
C SER A 19 10.98 -25.59 24.47
N SER A 20 11.36 -24.32 24.52
CA SER A 20 12.48 -23.85 25.33
C SER A 20 12.28 -24.47 26.71
N SER A 21 13.11 -25.46 27.01
CA SER A 21 13.38 -25.93 28.36
C SER A 21 13.87 -24.70 29.11
N GLN A 22 12.93 -23.97 29.69
CA GLN A 22 13.20 -22.90 30.62
C GLN A 22 14.10 -23.48 31.70
N ASP A 23 15.16 -22.73 32.00
CA ASP A 23 16.09 -22.94 33.10
C ASP A 23 15.31 -23.29 34.37
N LEU A 24 15.13 -24.59 34.60
CA LEU A 24 14.68 -25.11 35.87
C LEU A 24 15.86 -24.94 36.80
N ASP A 25 15.63 -24.16 37.84
CA ASP A 25 16.58 -23.89 38.91
C ASP A 25 17.30 -25.19 39.31
N PRO A 26 18.64 -25.27 39.18
CA PRO A 26 19.39 -26.47 39.51
C PRO A 26 19.16 -26.93 40.95
N GLU A 27 18.68 -26.06 41.84
CA GLU A 27 18.29 -26.40 43.21
C GLU A 27 16.99 -27.22 43.28
N LEU A 28 16.02 -26.95 42.39
CA LEU A 28 14.78 -27.73 42.28
C LEU A 28 15.03 -29.11 41.66
N LEU A 29 15.96 -29.21 40.70
CA LEU A 29 16.38 -30.49 40.12
C LEU A 29 17.05 -31.39 41.16
N ARG A 30 17.88 -30.81 42.05
CA ARG A 30 18.47 -31.53 43.18
C ARG A 30 17.44 -32.02 44.20
N GLN A 31 16.46 -31.19 44.57
CA GLN A 31 15.38 -31.59 45.47
C GLN A 31 14.53 -32.74 44.88
N PHE A 32 14.36 -32.78 43.56
CA PHE A 32 13.63 -33.85 42.88
C PHE A 32 14.42 -35.17 42.82
N GLU A 33 15.74 -35.11 42.65
CA GLU A 33 16.60 -36.30 42.71
C GLU A 33 16.70 -36.86 44.14
N ASP A 34 16.79 -36.00 45.16
CA ASP A 34 16.77 -36.41 46.57
C ASP A 34 15.44 -37.09 46.97
N TRP A 35 14.32 -36.64 46.38
CA TRP A 35 13.02 -37.29 46.58
C TRP A 35 12.96 -38.71 45.97
N ARG A 36 13.66 -38.93 44.84
CA ARG A 36 13.68 -40.21 44.12
C ARG A 36 14.52 -41.29 44.81
N HIS A 37 15.49 -40.89 45.63
CA HIS A 37 16.41 -41.81 46.33
C HIS A 37 15.99 -42.21 47.75
N GLY A 38 14.71 -42.07 48.09
CA GLY A 38 14.16 -42.63 49.33
C GLY A 38 14.23 -41.70 50.53
N ALA A 39 14.24 -40.38 50.30
CA ALA A 39 13.92 -39.43 51.36
C ALA A 39 12.53 -39.78 51.95
N LYS A 40 12.45 -39.87 53.28
CA LYS A 40 11.22 -40.18 54.01
C LYS A 40 10.08 -39.26 53.52
N PRO A 41 8.87 -39.80 53.28
CA PRO A 41 7.74 -38.97 52.90
C PRO A 41 7.58 -37.86 53.93
N LEU A 42 7.53 -36.62 53.44
CA LEU A 42 7.26 -35.43 54.26
C LEU A 42 6.07 -35.73 55.15
N SER A 43 6.24 -35.55 56.47
CA SER A 43 5.20 -35.78 57.46
C SER A 43 3.90 -35.12 56.98
N PRO A 44 2.72 -35.78 57.12
CA PRO A 44 1.43 -35.20 56.74
C PRO A 44 1.22 -33.78 57.29
N ASP A 45 1.83 -33.47 58.43
CA ASP A 45 1.76 -32.16 59.08
C ASP A 45 2.50 -31.05 58.31
N VAL A 46 3.55 -31.38 57.55
CA VAL A 46 4.28 -30.40 56.73
C VAL A 46 3.49 -30.03 55.48
N ILE A 47 2.82 -31.02 54.86
CA ILE A 47 1.92 -30.78 53.72
C ILE A 47 0.69 -30.00 54.18
N ARG A 48 0.17 -30.30 55.38
CA ARG A 48 -0.98 -29.59 55.96
C ARG A 48 -0.64 -28.13 56.30
N ASN A 49 0.59 -27.85 56.74
CA ASN A 49 1.05 -26.50 57.05
C ASN A 49 1.45 -25.68 55.81
N ALA A 50 1.88 -26.34 54.72
CA ALA A 50 2.13 -25.65 53.44
C ALA A 50 0.82 -25.22 52.75
N ALA A 51 -0.28 -25.96 52.95
CA ALA A 51 -1.59 -25.63 52.39
C ALA A 51 -2.34 -24.51 53.14
N THR A 52 -1.91 -24.16 54.36
CA THR A 52 -2.50 -23.08 55.17
C THR A 52 -1.73 -21.76 55.10
N GLN A 53 -0.58 -21.71 54.41
CA GLN A 53 0.02 -20.43 54.10
C GLN A 53 -0.85 -19.72 53.06
N PRO A 54 -1.39 -18.52 53.34
CA PRO A 54 -2.10 -17.75 52.34
C PRO A 54 -1.16 -17.57 51.14
N PRO A 55 -1.65 -17.71 49.90
CA PRO A 55 -0.81 -17.55 48.72
C PRO A 55 -0.05 -16.23 48.86
N PRO A 56 1.27 -16.20 48.60
CA PRO A 56 2.09 -15.03 48.84
C PRO A 56 1.38 -13.83 48.21
N GLU A 57 0.98 -12.91 49.08
CA GLU A 57 0.23 -11.72 48.71
C GLU A 57 1.03 -11.05 47.61
N LYS A 58 0.50 -11.06 46.37
CA LYS A 58 1.22 -10.61 45.19
C LYS A 58 1.70 -9.20 45.50
N LEU A 59 3.01 -9.04 45.73
CA LEU A 59 3.63 -7.76 46.04
C LEU A 59 3.07 -6.74 45.06
N PRO A 60 2.42 -5.66 45.53
CA PRO A 60 1.76 -4.70 44.67
C PRO A 60 2.81 -4.19 43.70
N VAL A 61 2.66 -4.56 42.43
CA VAL A 61 3.56 -4.13 41.37
C VAL A 61 3.57 -2.61 41.42
N ASP A 62 4.73 -2.05 41.76
CA ASP A 62 4.89 -0.65 42.09
C ASP A 62 4.21 0.21 41.00
N PRO A 63 3.16 0.97 41.31
CA PRO A 63 2.37 1.69 40.31
C PRO A 63 3.22 2.65 39.47
N LEU A 64 4.35 3.11 40.02
CA LEU A 64 5.36 3.91 39.33
C LEU A 64 6.03 3.17 38.17
N HIS A 65 6.31 1.86 38.31
CA HIS A 65 6.90 1.04 37.25
C HIS A 65 5.92 0.71 36.13
N ARG A 66 4.63 0.54 36.43
CA ARG A 66 3.60 0.39 35.38
C ARG A 66 3.41 1.69 34.60
N ALA A 67 3.34 2.83 35.29
CA ALA A 67 3.17 4.13 34.64
C ALA A 67 4.35 4.49 33.71
N SER A 68 5.59 4.21 34.11
CA SER A 68 6.77 4.49 33.28
C SER A 68 6.85 3.60 32.05
N ARG A 69 6.52 2.31 32.16
CA ARG A 69 6.45 1.39 31.01
C ARG A 69 5.37 1.80 30.01
N ILE A 70 4.15 2.12 30.48
CA ILE A 70 3.07 2.57 29.59
C ILE A 70 3.47 3.84 28.82
N ARG A 71 4.16 4.77 29.49
CA ARG A 71 4.70 6.00 28.88
C ARG A 71 5.76 5.71 27.81
N ALA A 72 6.73 4.84 28.11
CA ALA A 72 7.78 4.48 27.16
C ALA A 72 7.18 3.78 25.92
N VAL A 73 6.27 2.83 26.13
CA VAL A 73 5.57 2.14 25.03
C VAL A 73 4.81 3.14 24.15
N ARG A 74 4.07 4.09 24.74
CA ARG A 74 3.35 5.11 23.97
C ARG A 74 4.28 6.00 23.14
N GLN A 75 5.45 6.39 23.67
CA GLN A 75 6.42 7.18 22.90
C GLN A 75 6.99 6.39 21.72
N VAL A 76 7.36 5.13 21.95
CA VAL A 76 7.85 4.25 20.89
C VAL A 76 6.79 4.08 19.80
N VAL A 77 5.52 3.89 20.18
CA VAL A 77 4.41 3.79 19.24
C VAL A 77 4.23 5.08 18.43
N LEU A 78 4.28 6.26 19.07
CA LEU A 78 4.17 7.53 18.35
C LEU A 78 5.30 7.76 17.36
N VAL A 79 6.55 7.47 17.75
CA VAL A 79 7.71 7.57 16.86
C VAL A 79 7.59 6.58 15.71
N ALA A 80 7.15 5.35 15.98
CA ALA A 80 6.91 4.35 14.95
C ALA A 80 5.83 4.80 13.95
N ILE A 81 4.72 5.38 14.43
CA ILE A 81 3.66 5.93 13.57
C ILE A 81 4.19 7.08 12.71
N LEU A 82 4.97 7.99 13.28
CA LEU A 82 5.56 9.12 12.54
C LEU A 82 6.54 8.64 11.47
N LEU A 83 7.44 7.71 11.81
CA LEU A 83 8.38 7.12 10.87
C LEU A 83 7.64 6.36 9.76
N PHE A 84 6.65 5.55 10.12
CA PHE A 84 5.85 4.81 9.17
C PHE A 84 5.04 5.74 8.25
N GLY A 85 4.42 6.79 8.79
CA GLY A 85 3.68 7.79 8.02
C GLY A 85 4.58 8.58 7.06
N SER A 86 5.75 9.03 7.54
CA SER A 86 6.75 9.71 6.70
C SER A 86 7.28 8.81 5.59
N LEU A 87 7.61 7.55 5.94
CA LEU A 87 8.08 6.56 4.98
C LEU A 87 7.00 6.20 3.96
N SER A 88 5.74 6.08 4.40
CA SER A 88 4.59 5.85 3.54
C SER A 88 4.40 7.00 2.55
N LEU A 89 4.40 8.25 3.02
CA LEU A 89 4.36 9.43 2.17
C LEU A 89 5.52 9.49 1.17
N TYR A 90 6.72 9.14 1.60
CA TYR A 90 7.89 9.10 0.72
C TYR A 90 7.69 8.08 -0.41
N PHE A 91 7.14 6.90 -0.10
CA PHE A 91 6.85 5.88 -1.10
C PHE A 91 5.67 6.21 -1.99
N THR A 92 4.67 6.95 -1.49
CA THR A 92 3.48 7.34 -2.26
C THR A 92 3.61 8.72 -2.92
N ARG A 93 4.74 9.43 -2.77
CA ARG A 93 4.91 10.79 -3.30
C ARG A 93 4.61 10.93 -4.81
N GLN A 94 4.92 9.91 -5.60
CA GLN A 94 4.64 9.90 -7.04
C GLN A 94 3.14 9.76 -7.32
N GLU A 95 2.45 8.94 -6.53
CA GLU A 95 0.98 8.83 -6.56
C GLU A 95 0.34 10.14 -6.10
N ILE A 96 0.91 10.81 -5.10
CA ILE A 96 0.41 12.10 -4.62
C ILE A 96 0.57 13.17 -5.71
N ALA A 97 1.77 13.29 -6.29
CA ALA A 97 2.03 14.26 -7.37
C ALA A 97 1.12 14.04 -8.60
N TYR A 98 0.78 12.78 -8.87
CA TYR A 98 -0.19 12.41 -9.90
C TYR A 98 -1.58 13.06 -9.69
N PHE A 99 -2.02 13.27 -8.44
CA PHE A 99 -3.34 13.84 -8.15
C PHE A 99 -3.37 15.38 -8.08
N PHE A 100 -2.24 16.05 -8.20
CA PHE A 100 -2.13 17.52 -8.10
C PHE A 100 -1.92 18.23 -9.44
N SER A 101 -2.16 17.57 -10.58
CA SER A 101 -2.12 18.26 -11.89
C SER A 101 -3.30 19.21 -12.08
N ASP A 102 -3.15 20.15 -13.03
CA ASP A 102 -4.21 21.06 -13.40
C ASP A 102 -5.46 20.29 -13.88
N SER A 103 -6.63 20.75 -13.45
CA SER A 103 -7.92 20.12 -13.71
C SER A 103 -8.56 20.54 -15.04
N THR A 104 -8.03 21.58 -15.69
CA THR A 104 -8.49 21.92 -17.03
C THR A 104 -7.86 20.97 -18.05
N PRO A 105 -8.67 20.21 -18.81
CA PRO A 105 -8.13 19.26 -19.77
C PRO A 105 -7.43 20.02 -20.90
N TYR A 106 -6.18 19.65 -21.16
CA TYR A 106 -5.46 20.07 -22.35
C TYR A 106 -6.03 19.35 -23.57
N ASP A 107 -6.56 20.11 -24.52
CA ASP A 107 -7.18 19.54 -25.72
C ASP A 107 -6.11 19.10 -26.72
N LEU A 108 -6.00 17.79 -26.92
CA LEU A 108 -5.16 17.17 -27.94
C LEU A 108 -5.81 17.17 -29.33
N GLY A 109 -7.09 17.56 -29.41
CA GLY A 109 -7.89 17.53 -30.62
C GLY A 109 -8.09 16.11 -31.15
N ASN A 110 -8.37 16.03 -32.45
CA ASN A 110 -8.56 14.77 -33.15
C ASN A 110 -7.22 14.20 -33.62
N LEU A 111 -6.77 13.13 -32.96
CA LEU A 111 -5.47 12.51 -33.20
C LEU A 111 -5.35 11.92 -34.61
N ARG A 112 -6.46 11.53 -35.25
CA ARG A 112 -6.43 11.10 -36.67
C ARG A 112 -6.04 12.27 -37.56
N ASN A 113 -6.67 13.43 -37.37
CA ASN A 113 -6.37 14.62 -38.15
C ASN A 113 -4.92 15.07 -37.98
N HIS A 114 -4.38 15.02 -36.75
CA HIS A 114 -2.96 15.27 -36.51
C HIS A 114 -2.05 14.26 -37.20
N TYR A 115 -2.44 12.99 -37.22
CA TYR A 115 -1.69 11.97 -37.95
C TYR A 115 -1.76 12.21 -39.47
N HIS A 116 -2.92 12.60 -40.01
CA HIS A 116 -3.04 12.97 -41.43
C HIS A 116 -2.17 14.18 -41.79
N SER A 117 -2.06 15.16 -40.90
CA SER A 117 -1.22 16.34 -41.12
C SER A 117 0.28 16.08 -40.97
N GLY A 118 0.70 14.82 -40.78
CA GLY A 118 2.11 14.44 -40.63
C GLY A 118 2.69 14.61 -39.22
N LYS A 119 1.89 14.99 -38.22
CA LYS A 119 2.36 15.07 -36.82
C LYS A 119 2.46 13.66 -36.26
N ARG A 120 3.68 13.18 -35.97
CA ARG A 120 3.95 11.80 -35.50
C ARG A 120 4.34 11.71 -34.01
N SER A 121 4.48 12.84 -33.34
CA SER A 121 4.80 12.92 -31.92
C SER A 121 3.76 13.72 -31.15
N LEU A 122 3.44 13.26 -29.93
CA LEU A 122 2.70 14.05 -28.95
C LEU A 122 3.68 14.93 -28.20
N GLU A 123 3.57 16.24 -28.38
CA GLU A 123 4.33 17.26 -27.66
C GLU A 123 3.61 17.61 -26.35
N VAL A 124 3.33 16.60 -25.53
CA VAL A 124 2.66 16.78 -24.23
C VAL A 124 3.50 16.19 -23.13
N GLU A 125 3.58 16.92 -22.02
CA GLU A 125 4.28 16.48 -20.84
C GLU A 125 3.57 15.28 -20.20
N SER A 126 4.36 14.42 -19.56
CA SER A 126 3.81 13.33 -18.76
C SER A 126 3.01 13.90 -17.60
N ASN A 127 1.99 13.17 -17.14
CA ASN A 127 1.11 13.58 -16.05
C ASN A 127 0.31 14.86 -16.37
N THR A 128 -0.22 14.94 -17.59
CA THR A 128 -1.11 16.01 -18.03
C THR A 128 -2.54 15.49 -18.12
N TYR A 129 -3.51 16.26 -17.63
CA TYR A 129 -4.92 15.95 -17.85
C TYR A 129 -5.31 16.39 -19.27
N VAL A 130 -5.76 15.45 -20.10
CA VAL A 130 -6.00 15.70 -21.53
C VAL A 130 -7.39 15.27 -21.98
N ARG A 131 -7.85 15.87 -23.07
CA ARG A 131 -8.95 15.38 -23.89
C ARG A 131 -8.40 14.98 -25.25
N ALA A 132 -8.70 13.77 -25.70
CA ALA A 132 -8.23 13.23 -26.97
C ALA A 132 -9.39 12.63 -27.75
N GLU A 133 -9.50 13.00 -29.02
CA GLU A 133 -10.52 12.48 -29.93
C GLU A 133 -9.89 11.61 -31.04
N GLY A 134 -10.68 10.70 -31.61
CA GLY A 134 -10.26 9.91 -32.76
C GLY A 134 -9.22 8.82 -32.43
N LEU A 135 -9.11 8.39 -31.18
CA LEU A 135 -8.21 7.29 -30.81
C LEU A 135 -8.58 6.03 -31.61
N VAL A 136 -7.58 5.45 -32.29
CA VAL A 136 -7.70 4.16 -32.97
C VAL A 136 -7.59 3.07 -31.92
N MET A 137 -8.45 2.07 -31.96
CA MET A 137 -8.46 1.00 -30.97
C MET A 137 -7.91 -0.27 -31.59
N MET A 138 -6.70 -0.66 -31.23
CA MET A 138 -6.20 -2.02 -31.44
C MET A 138 -6.38 -2.85 -30.17
N GLU A 139 -6.49 -4.16 -30.37
CA GLU A 139 -6.33 -5.22 -29.36
C GLU A 139 -6.84 -4.92 -27.95
N ILE A 140 -7.92 -5.60 -27.60
CA ILE A 140 -8.66 -5.35 -26.37
C ILE A 140 -8.22 -6.37 -25.32
N ALA A 141 -7.60 -5.91 -24.25
CA ALA A 141 -7.40 -6.70 -23.05
C ALA A 141 -8.42 -6.26 -21.99
N GLN A 142 -9.01 -7.23 -21.29
CA GLN A 142 -9.93 -6.96 -20.19
C GLN A 142 -9.30 -7.43 -18.88
N ALA A 143 -9.17 -6.52 -17.92
CA ALA A 143 -8.67 -6.86 -16.58
C ALA A 143 -9.60 -6.28 -15.50
N GLY A 144 -10.39 -7.17 -14.90
CA GLY A 144 -11.42 -6.79 -13.93
C GLY A 144 -12.48 -5.89 -14.58
N ARG A 145 -12.71 -4.71 -13.99
CA ARG A 145 -13.68 -3.72 -14.50
C ARG A 145 -13.16 -2.81 -15.62
N PHE A 146 -11.87 -2.89 -15.93
CA PHE A 146 -11.23 -2.01 -16.91
C PHE A 146 -11.04 -2.73 -18.23
N GLN A 147 -11.32 -1.99 -19.30
CA GLN A 147 -10.96 -2.34 -20.67
C GLN A 147 -9.70 -1.56 -21.05
N TYR A 148 -8.79 -2.26 -21.72
CA TYR A 148 -7.55 -1.69 -22.22
C TYR A 148 -7.51 -1.87 -23.72
N PHE A 149 -7.09 -0.83 -24.43
CA PHE A 149 -6.79 -0.93 -25.86
C PHE A 149 -5.55 -0.11 -26.18
N PHE A 150 -4.88 -0.46 -27.28
CA PHE A 150 -3.71 0.26 -27.75
C PHE A 150 -4.06 1.14 -28.95
N CYS A 151 -3.63 2.40 -28.91
CA CYS A 151 -3.72 3.34 -30.03
C CYS A 151 -2.35 3.46 -30.71
N PRO A 152 -2.19 2.89 -31.92
CA PRO A 152 -0.88 2.84 -32.60
C PRO A 152 -0.44 4.18 -33.16
N LEU A 153 -1.34 5.17 -33.29
CA LEU A 153 -1.02 6.47 -33.90
C LEU A 153 0.07 7.23 -33.12
N TYR A 154 0.02 7.12 -31.79
CA TYR A 154 0.90 7.84 -30.88
C TYR A 154 1.34 6.97 -29.69
N ASN A 155 1.30 5.64 -29.86
CA ASN A 155 1.67 4.66 -28.83
C ASN A 155 0.94 4.89 -27.49
N ILE A 156 -0.37 5.09 -27.51
CA ILE A 156 -1.18 5.37 -26.31
C ILE A 156 -1.92 4.10 -25.91
N ILE A 157 -1.64 3.58 -24.72
CA ILE A 157 -2.48 2.58 -24.07
C ILE A 157 -3.60 3.33 -23.37
N VAL A 158 -4.84 3.00 -23.68
CA VAL A 158 -6.01 3.61 -23.03
C VAL A 158 -6.60 2.60 -22.07
N ARG A 159 -6.82 3.03 -20.83
CA ARG A 159 -7.58 2.29 -19.81
C ARG A 159 -8.90 3.01 -19.58
N THR A 160 -10.02 2.32 -19.75
CA THR A 160 -11.36 2.89 -19.59
C THR A 160 -12.31 1.92 -18.87
N GLU A 161 -13.32 2.45 -18.18
CA GLU A 161 -14.47 1.69 -17.68
C GLU A 161 -15.65 1.71 -18.68
N ARG A 162 -15.59 2.57 -19.70
CA ARG A 162 -16.65 2.71 -20.69
C ARG A 162 -16.65 1.53 -21.66
N GLU A 163 -17.83 1.23 -22.19
CA GLU A 163 -17.96 0.28 -23.29
C GLU A 163 -17.25 0.82 -24.54
N LEU A 164 -16.48 -0.05 -25.20
CA LEU A 164 -15.77 0.31 -26.42
C LEU A 164 -16.73 0.30 -27.61
N PRO A 165 -16.64 1.27 -28.53
CA PRO A 165 -17.49 1.30 -29.70
C PRO A 165 -17.26 0.06 -30.58
N GLU A 166 -18.34 -0.44 -31.17
CA GLU A 166 -18.27 -1.59 -32.06
C GLU A 166 -17.48 -1.25 -33.33
N LYS A 167 -16.49 -2.07 -33.65
CA LYS A 167 -15.74 -1.98 -34.91
C LYS A 167 -16.58 -2.56 -36.05
N ALA A 168 -16.46 -2.01 -37.25
CA ALA A 168 -17.05 -2.63 -38.43
C ALA A 168 -16.45 -4.02 -38.62
N ARG A 169 -17.31 -5.03 -38.78
CA ARG A 169 -16.85 -6.40 -39.04
C ARG A 169 -16.37 -6.49 -40.49
N ALA A 170 -15.13 -6.93 -40.66
CA ALA A 170 -14.44 -6.96 -41.94
C ALA A 170 -15.09 -7.89 -42.99
N ASP A 171 -15.94 -8.81 -42.54
CA ASP A 171 -16.67 -9.78 -43.37
C ASP A 171 -17.97 -9.21 -43.97
N LEU A 172 -18.45 -8.05 -43.51
CA LEU A 172 -19.80 -7.55 -43.84
C LEU A 172 -19.80 -6.23 -44.62
N THR A 173 -18.68 -5.52 -44.75
CA THR A 173 -18.67 -4.17 -45.32
C THR A 173 -17.39 -3.89 -46.11
N TYR A 174 -17.53 -3.34 -47.32
CA TYR A 174 -16.41 -2.71 -48.00
C TYR A 174 -15.99 -1.48 -47.19
N ILE A 175 -14.78 -1.51 -46.61
CA ILE A 175 -14.23 -0.37 -45.88
C ILE A 175 -13.44 0.45 -46.90
N GLU A 176 -13.99 1.57 -47.34
CA GLU A 176 -13.24 2.56 -48.10
C GLU A 176 -12.21 3.22 -47.17
N LEU A 177 -10.93 2.90 -47.42
CA LEU A 177 -9.82 3.45 -46.66
C LEU A 177 -9.19 4.59 -47.46
N GLU A 178 -9.00 5.71 -46.78
CA GLU A 178 -8.28 6.84 -47.35
C GLU A 178 -6.79 6.45 -47.53
N PRO A 179 -6.12 6.89 -48.62
CA PRO A 179 -4.73 6.52 -48.91
C PRO A 179 -3.73 6.85 -47.80
N GLU A 180 -4.04 7.84 -46.96
CA GLU A 180 -3.22 8.29 -45.85
C GLU A 180 -3.05 7.23 -44.74
N TRP A 181 -3.93 6.23 -44.71
CA TRP A 181 -3.83 5.10 -43.78
C TRP A 181 -2.89 4.00 -44.27
N LEU A 182 -2.46 4.02 -45.54
CA LEU A 182 -1.58 3.01 -46.12
C LEU A 182 -0.31 2.77 -45.29
N PRO A 183 0.42 3.80 -44.79
CA PRO A 183 1.61 3.54 -44.00
C PRO A 183 1.34 2.76 -42.71
N ILE A 184 0.18 2.94 -42.07
CA ILE A 184 -0.19 2.20 -40.86
C ILE A 184 -0.50 0.74 -41.22
N LEU A 185 -1.19 0.52 -42.34
CA LEU A 185 -1.59 -0.80 -42.81
C LEU A 185 -0.38 -1.60 -43.34
N GLU A 186 0.50 -0.96 -44.12
CA GLU A 186 1.72 -1.55 -44.68
C GLU A 186 2.68 -1.98 -43.57
N ASN A 187 2.84 -1.15 -42.54
CA ASN A 187 3.64 -1.48 -41.36
C ASN A 187 2.91 -2.43 -40.39
N ARG A 188 1.70 -2.89 -40.73
CA ARG A 188 0.86 -3.78 -39.90
C ARG A 188 0.63 -3.23 -38.49
N LEU A 189 0.59 -1.91 -38.38
CA LEU A 189 0.35 -1.21 -37.12
C LEU A 189 -1.12 -1.16 -36.77
N ALA A 190 -2.06 -1.47 -37.66
CA ALA A 190 -3.48 -1.61 -37.35
C ALA A 190 -4.17 -2.46 -38.43
N LEU A 191 -5.32 -3.05 -38.11
CA LEU A 191 -6.20 -3.65 -39.11
C LEU A 191 -7.14 -2.58 -39.71
N PRO A 192 -7.62 -2.77 -40.95
CA PRO A 192 -8.67 -1.92 -41.54
C PRO A 192 -9.87 -1.67 -40.62
N SER A 193 -10.34 -2.71 -39.93
CA SER A 193 -11.46 -2.62 -38.98
C SER A 193 -11.18 -1.69 -37.80
N ASP A 194 -9.92 -1.59 -37.36
CA ASP A 194 -9.54 -0.75 -36.22
C ASP A 194 -9.64 0.74 -36.55
N LEU A 195 -9.49 1.08 -37.84
CA LEU A 195 -9.59 2.45 -38.35
C LEU A 195 -11.06 2.91 -38.48
N THR A 196 -12.03 2.00 -38.45
CA THR A 196 -13.45 2.34 -38.63
C THR A 196 -14.10 2.99 -37.42
N ALA A 197 -13.59 2.74 -36.22
CA ALA A 197 -14.17 3.25 -34.97
C ALA A 197 -13.17 4.16 -34.24
N GLY A 198 -13.61 5.37 -33.90
CA GLY A 198 -12.86 6.30 -33.06
C GLY A 198 -13.33 6.23 -31.62
N PHE A 199 -12.40 6.35 -30.67
CA PHE A 199 -12.72 6.56 -29.27
C PHE A 199 -12.34 7.99 -28.86
N GLU A 200 -13.23 8.66 -28.14
CA GLU A 200 -12.93 9.90 -27.45
C GLU A 200 -12.64 9.56 -25.99
N ALA A 201 -11.57 10.09 -25.43
CA ALA A 201 -11.20 9.91 -24.03
C ALA A 201 -10.85 11.25 -23.37
N THR A 202 -11.25 11.40 -22.11
CA THR A 202 -10.82 12.52 -21.27
C THR A 202 -10.27 11.95 -19.99
N GLY A 203 -9.00 12.24 -19.69
CA GLY A 203 -8.29 11.50 -18.66
C GLY A 203 -6.86 11.95 -18.46
N GLN A 204 -6.23 11.35 -17.47
CA GLN A 204 -4.83 11.64 -17.16
C GLN A 204 -3.89 10.87 -18.11
N LEU A 205 -3.04 11.60 -18.83
CA LEU A 205 -2.02 11.05 -19.73
C LEU A 205 -0.68 10.97 -19.01
N LEU A 206 -0.12 9.76 -18.94
CA LEU A 206 1.16 9.47 -18.29
C LEU A 206 2.11 8.81 -19.28
N ARG A 207 3.41 9.02 -19.15
CA ARG A 207 4.37 8.07 -19.73
C ARG A 207 4.34 6.78 -18.90
N LEU A 208 4.51 5.63 -19.56
CA LEU A 208 4.59 4.35 -18.83
C LEU A 208 5.73 4.29 -17.82
N THR A 209 6.81 5.05 -18.05
CA THR A 209 7.95 5.16 -17.13
C THR A 209 7.63 5.93 -15.86
N ASP A 210 6.68 6.86 -15.93
CA ASP A 210 6.39 7.82 -14.87
C ASP A 210 5.16 7.41 -14.05
N GLY A 211 4.47 6.37 -14.52
CA GLY A 211 3.28 5.83 -13.88
C GLY A 211 3.55 5.23 -12.49
N PRO A 212 2.54 5.24 -11.60
CA PRO A 212 2.60 4.58 -10.29
C PRO A 212 2.84 3.07 -10.41
N ARG A 213 3.12 2.41 -9.27
CA ARG A 213 3.59 1.00 -9.28
C ARG A 213 2.67 0.03 -10.02
N TRP A 214 1.35 0.24 -9.98
CA TRP A 214 0.38 -0.61 -10.68
C TRP A 214 0.48 -0.47 -12.21
N VAL A 215 0.97 0.66 -12.74
CA VAL A 215 1.26 0.83 -14.19
C VAL A 215 2.34 -0.13 -14.65
N LYS A 216 3.23 -0.58 -13.75
CA LYS A 216 4.25 -1.59 -14.09
C LYS A 216 3.64 -2.93 -14.49
N GLU A 217 2.45 -3.27 -13.98
CA GLU A 217 1.76 -4.50 -14.36
C GLU A 217 1.17 -4.39 -15.77
N VAL A 218 0.56 -3.24 -16.08
CA VAL A 218 0.11 -2.89 -17.44
C VAL A 218 1.29 -2.93 -18.41
N ARG A 219 2.42 -2.34 -18.01
CA ARG A 219 3.65 -2.36 -18.79
C ARG A 219 4.13 -3.79 -19.07
N LYS A 220 4.15 -4.70 -18.08
CA LYS A 220 4.59 -6.09 -18.31
C LYS A 220 3.75 -6.80 -19.36
N PHE A 221 2.45 -6.54 -19.39
CA PHE A 221 1.55 -7.11 -20.39
C PHE A 221 1.90 -6.57 -21.78
N TYR A 222 2.07 -5.26 -21.92
CA TYR A 222 2.36 -4.64 -23.21
C TYR A 222 3.82 -4.79 -23.66
N ASP A 223 4.80 -4.91 -22.77
CA ASP A 223 6.19 -5.21 -23.13
C ASP A 223 6.31 -6.60 -23.79
N ALA A 224 5.36 -7.51 -23.52
CA ALA A 224 5.31 -8.84 -24.14
C ALA A 224 4.69 -8.83 -25.54
N GLU A 225 3.70 -7.95 -25.77
CA GLU A 225 2.89 -7.94 -27.00
C GLU A 225 3.30 -6.82 -27.99
N LEU A 226 3.74 -5.66 -27.46
CA LEU A 226 4.10 -4.47 -28.22
C LEU A 226 5.62 -4.24 -28.15
N THR A 227 6.26 -4.17 -29.33
CA THR A 227 7.68 -3.84 -29.49
C THR A 227 7.99 -2.34 -29.36
N VAL A 228 7.18 -1.60 -28.59
CA VAL A 228 7.35 -0.15 -28.39
C VAL A 228 8.18 0.13 -27.14
N PRO A 229 9.24 0.95 -27.23
CA PRO A 229 10.00 1.36 -26.06
C PRO A 229 9.13 2.07 -25.01
N PRO A 230 9.26 1.75 -23.71
CA PRO A 230 8.36 2.25 -22.66
C PRO A 230 8.46 3.76 -22.44
N ASP A 231 9.58 4.39 -22.81
CA ASP A 231 9.79 5.83 -22.79
C ASP A 231 8.99 6.56 -23.90
N GLN A 232 8.57 5.84 -24.94
CA GLN A 232 7.81 6.35 -26.08
C GLN A 232 6.31 6.06 -25.99
N ALA A 233 5.89 5.26 -25.01
CA ALA A 233 4.50 4.88 -24.83
C ALA A 233 3.83 5.68 -23.71
N PHE A 234 2.59 6.09 -23.98
CA PHE A 234 1.73 6.77 -23.03
C PHE A 234 0.65 5.83 -22.50
N LEU A 235 0.18 6.10 -21.30
CA LEU A 235 -0.99 5.51 -20.66
C LEU A 235 -2.00 6.62 -20.41
N LEU A 236 -3.17 6.52 -21.05
CA LEU A 236 -4.30 7.42 -20.87
C LEU A 236 -5.34 6.75 -19.96
N LEU A 237 -5.63 7.39 -18.84
CA LEU A 237 -6.56 6.93 -17.81
C LEU A 237 -7.89 7.63 -17.98
N ASP A 238 -8.74 7.08 -18.85
CA ASP A 238 -10.02 7.65 -19.21
C ASP A 238 -10.97 7.72 -18.00
N GLY A 239 -11.60 8.87 -17.82
CA GLY A 239 -12.52 9.15 -16.72
C GLY A 239 -11.85 9.44 -15.37
N GLU A 240 -10.52 9.31 -15.24
CA GLU A 240 -9.81 9.73 -14.03
C GLU A 240 -9.45 11.22 -14.13
N ALA A 241 -10.14 12.07 -13.36
CA ALA A 241 -9.82 13.48 -13.23
C ALA A 241 -8.77 13.73 -12.14
N PRO A 242 -7.88 14.72 -12.31
CA PRO A 242 -7.03 15.18 -11.23
C PRO A 242 -7.94 15.75 -10.13
N GLY A 243 -7.82 15.20 -8.93
CA GLY A 243 -8.69 15.58 -7.83
C GLY A 243 -9.51 14.44 -7.23
N ASP A 244 -9.89 13.43 -8.02
CA ASP A 244 -10.85 12.40 -7.58
C ASP A 244 -10.37 11.60 -6.36
N LYS A 245 -9.05 11.54 -6.16
CA LYS A 245 -8.42 10.83 -5.04
C LYS A 245 -7.72 11.78 -4.05
N LEU A 246 -7.95 13.10 -4.11
CA LEU A 246 -7.39 14.07 -3.16
C LEU A 246 -7.79 13.77 -1.71
N TRP A 247 -8.95 13.15 -1.50
CA TRP A 247 -9.40 12.75 -0.17
C TRP A 247 -8.39 11.82 0.54
N TYR A 248 -7.63 10.99 -0.19
CA TYR A 248 -6.56 10.17 0.40
C TYR A 248 -5.45 11.04 0.98
N VAL A 249 -5.07 12.11 0.26
CA VAL A 249 -4.06 13.06 0.74
C VAL A 249 -4.56 13.77 1.98
N PHE A 250 -5.82 14.20 2.01
CA PHE A 250 -6.44 14.79 3.19
C PHE A 250 -6.51 13.80 4.36
N ALA A 251 -6.88 12.54 4.12
CA ALA A 251 -6.94 11.51 5.14
C ALA A 251 -5.56 11.26 5.77
N ILE A 252 -4.51 11.17 4.95
CA ILE A 252 -3.13 11.04 5.43
C ILE A 252 -2.70 12.28 6.20
N GLY A 253 -3.00 13.48 5.68
CA GLY A 253 -2.69 14.75 6.35
C GLY A 253 -3.35 14.87 7.73
N ILE A 254 -4.65 14.55 7.83
CA ILE A 254 -5.40 14.52 9.09
C ILE A 254 -4.78 13.51 10.05
N PHE A 255 -4.44 12.31 9.57
CA PHE A 255 -3.81 11.29 10.39
C PHE A 255 -2.47 11.78 10.99
N ILE A 256 -1.64 12.44 10.18
CA ILE A 256 -0.36 13.02 10.64
C ILE A 256 -0.60 14.14 11.66
N LEU A 257 -1.59 15.01 11.44
CA LEU A 257 -1.95 16.06 12.41
C LEU A 257 -2.44 15.49 13.74
N LEU A 258 -3.26 14.44 13.71
CA LEU A 258 -3.74 13.74 14.91
C LEU A 258 -2.59 13.07 15.66
N ALA A 259 -1.68 12.42 14.94
CA ALA A 259 -0.47 11.83 15.54
C ALA A 259 0.44 12.91 16.15
N GLY A 260 0.68 14.00 15.43
CA GLY A 260 1.52 15.12 15.88
C GLY A 260 0.96 15.85 17.10
N SER A 261 -0.33 16.20 17.08
CA SER A 261 -1.02 16.83 18.21
C SER A 261 -1.04 15.94 19.45
N SER A 262 -1.29 14.64 19.27
CA SER A 262 -1.22 13.64 20.34
C SER A 262 0.18 13.55 20.94
N GLY A 263 1.23 13.62 20.11
CA GLY A 263 2.62 13.66 20.55
C GLY A 263 2.98 14.94 21.30
N TRP A 264 2.50 16.09 20.84
CA TRP A 264 2.74 17.39 21.48
C TRP A 264 2.07 17.50 22.85
N LEU A 265 0.79 17.12 22.96
CA LEU A 265 0.07 17.10 24.23
C LEU A 265 0.77 16.19 25.24
N TYR A 266 1.28 15.06 24.77
CA TYR A 266 2.06 14.15 25.58
C TYR A 266 3.39 14.77 26.06
N ALA A 267 4.14 15.43 25.17
CA ALA A 267 5.38 16.11 25.53
C ALA A 267 5.13 17.25 26.55
N ARG A 268 4.02 17.98 26.41
CA ARG A 268 3.60 19.01 27.36
C ARG A 268 3.28 18.42 28.74
N ALA A 269 2.51 17.34 28.79
CA ALA A 269 2.22 16.65 30.05
C ALA A 269 3.51 16.21 30.78
N ARG A 270 4.50 15.72 30.02
CA ARG A 270 5.84 15.36 30.55
C ARG A 270 6.60 16.54 31.16
N ARG A 271 6.51 17.74 30.59
CA ARG A 271 7.17 18.93 31.16
C ARG A 271 6.56 19.29 32.51
N VAL A 272 5.24 19.31 32.59
CA VAL A 272 4.51 19.61 33.83
C VAL A 272 4.81 18.57 34.93
N GLU A 273 4.84 17.29 34.58
CA GLU A 273 5.23 16.24 35.55
C GLU A 273 6.66 16.41 36.08
N ARG A 274 7.58 16.89 35.24
CA ARG A 274 8.97 17.13 35.62
C ARG A 274 9.09 18.30 36.58
N GLU A 275 8.40 19.41 36.28
CA GLU A 275 8.34 20.60 37.14
C GLU A 275 7.76 20.25 38.52
N LEU A 276 6.64 19.52 38.57
CA LEU A 276 6.04 19.08 39.84
C LEU A 276 6.95 18.15 40.64
N PHE A 277 7.73 17.31 39.97
CA PHE A 277 8.69 16.43 40.64
C PHE A 277 9.86 17.22 41.22
N GLU A 278 10.41 18.15 40.45
CA GLU A 278 11.49 19.04 40.89
C GLU A 278 11.06 19.88 42.10
N ASP A 279 9.84 20.43 42.08
CA ASP A 279 9.25 21.16 43.21
C ASP A 279 9.11 20.29 44.47
N ARG A 280 8.63 19.04 44.33
CA ARG A 280 8.51 18.11 45.46
C ARG A 280 9.87 17.75 46.05
N VAL A 281 10.88 17.54 45.21
CA VAL A 281 12.25 17.27 45.66
C VAL A 281 12.85 18.50 46.35
N ALA A 282 12.59 19.71 45.84
CA ALA A 282 13.02 20.95 46.48
C ALA A 282 12.37 21.16 47.86
N MET A 283 11.06 20.88 47.99
CA MET A 283 10.37 20.93 49.28
C MET A 283 10.90 19.90 50.28
N ALA A 284 11.16 18.67 49.84
CA ALA A 284 11.73 17.64 50.72
C ALA A 284 13.12 18.01 51.25
N LYS A 285 13.95 18.68 50.44
CA LYS A 285 15.29 19.16 50.88
C LYS A 285 15.23 20.34 51.84
N THR A 286 14.13 21.08 51.86
CA THR A 286 13.98 22.29 52.69
C THR A 286 13.22 22.04 53.98
N ASP A 287 12.72 20.82 54.23
CA ASP A 287 12.10 20.45 55.50
C ASP A 287 13.18 20.24 56.58
N PRO A 288 13.32 21.12 57.58
CA PRO A 288 14.40 21.07 58.58
C PRO A 288 14.22 19.95 59.62
N ARG A 289 13.29 19.01 59.41
CA ARG A 289 12.97 17.95 60.37
C ARG A 289 14.02 16.82 60.48
N ASP A 290 14.96 16.72 59.53
CA ASP A 290 16.07 15.74 59.58
C ASP A 290 17.30 16.22 60.38
N GLY A 291 17.20 17.34 61.10
CA GLY A 291 18.28 17.89 61.93
C GLY A 291 18.30 17.46 63.40
N ARG A 292 17.79 16.28 63.75
CA ARG A 292 17.85 15.74 65.12
C ARG A 292 18.32 14.30 65.18
#